data_AF-A0A239KXS5-F1
#
_entry.id   AF-A0A239KXS5-F1
#
_cell.length_a   1.000
_cell.length_b   1.000
_cell.length_c   1.000
_cell.angle_alpha   90.00
_cell.angle_beta   90.00
_cell.angle_gamma   90.00
#
_symmetry.space_group_name_H-M   'P 1'
#
loop_
_entity.id
_entity.type
_entity.pdbx_description
1 polymer ?
#
loop_
_entity_poly.entity_id
_entity_poly.type
_entity_poly.pdbx_seq_one_letter_code
_entity_poly.pdbx_strand_id
1 'polypeptide(L)'
;MRKWSAVLITLAIAGCGEKVPEQSQSSASVFTVETKDDLVRKALPATRLACPGLDRYASQFDNVRVEKHFRTSIVFHIPEDSTVPESYKAGGQNCFVEIEDDRSAIVVEKLACKSVCLDKLNVPDGQLKLELASDDEVKRRECLTSYDYDPATKTTFELPQPAHCAKSSTGTNNG
;
A
#
# COMPACT_ATOMS: atom_id res chain seq x y z
N MET A 1 -5.85 -31.69 69.25
CA MET A 1 -5.67 -32.27 67.89
C MET A 1 -6.87 -31.88 67.05
N ARG A 2 -6.75 -30.90 66.15
CA ARG A 2 -7.82 -30.48 65.25
C ARG A 2 -7.25 -30.39 63.84
N LYS A 3 -7.84 -31.21 62.97
CA LYS A 3 -7.42 -31.56 61.62
C LYS A 3 -7.53 -30.35 60.69
N TRP A 4 -6.49 -30.11 59.89
CA TRP A 4 -6.57 -29.30 58.68
C TRP A 4 -7.50 -29.98 57.68
N SER A 5 -8.38 -29.19 57.07
CA SER A 5 -9.03 -29.56 55.81
C SER A 5 -8.94 -28.34 54.91
N ALA A 6 -8.08 -28.45 53.91
CA ALA A 6 -8.04 -27.58 52.76
C ALA A 6 -9.36 -27.75 52.00
N VAL A 7 -10.00 -26.65 51.62
CA VAL A 7 -11.02 -26.65 50.57
C VAL A 7 -10.67 -25.56 49.58
N LEU A 8 -10.55 -26.00 48.34
CA LEU A 8 -10.13 -25.29 47.14
C LEU A 8 -11.06 -24.12 46.83
N ILE A 9 -10.43 -22.97 46.54
CA ILE A 9 -11.04 -21.79 45.94
C ILE A 9 -11.22 -22.07 44.45
N THR A 10 -12.46 -22.23 43.99
CA THR A 10 -12.80 -22.15 42.55
C THR A 10 -13.17 -20.70 42.22
N LEU A 11 -12.19 -19.98 41.67
CA LEU A 11 -12.36 -18.65 41.08
C LEU A 11 -12.90 -18.84 39.65
N ALA A 12 -14.21 -18.69 39.46
CA ALA A 12 -14.81 -18.65 38.14
C ALA A 12 -14.51 -17.29 37.49
N ILE A 13 -13.44 -17.23 36.69
CA ILE A 13 -13.16 -16.08 35.83
C ILE A 13 -14.12 -16.17 34.66
N ALA A 14 -15.25 -15.46 34.75
CA ALA A 14 -16.06 -15.14 33.59
C ALA A 14 -15.25 -14.18 32.71
N GLY A 15 -14.40 -14.73 31.84
CA GLY A 15 -13.78 -13.98 30.76
C GLY A 15 -14.86 -13.57 29.78
N CYS A 16 -15.30 -12.32 29.85
CA CYS A 16 -15.98 -11.66 28.75
C CYS A 16 -15.06 -11.77 27.53
N GLY A 17 -15.50 -12.54 26.54
CA GLY A 17 -14.87 -12.58 25.23
C GLY A 17 -14.89 -11.17 24.64
N GLU A 18 -13.76 -10.50 24.78
CA GLU A 18 -13.44 -9.31 24.02
C GLU A 18 -13.54 -9.71 22.55
N LYS A 19 -14.57 -9.20 21.89
CA LYS A 19 -14.71 -9.32 20.44
C LYS A 19 -13.55 -8.51 19.87
N VAL A 20 -12.44 -9.19 19.62
CA VAL A 20 -11.37 -8.69 18.76
C VAL A 20 -12.10 -8.25 17.49
N PRO A 21 -12.12 -6.95 17.13
CA PRO A 21 -12.67 -6.57 15.85
C PRO A 21 -11.86 -7.34 14.82
N GLU A 22 -12.54 -8.20 14.06
CA GLU A 22 -11.98 -8.80 12.86
C GLU A 22 -11.45 -7.63 12.04
N GLN A 23 -10.13 -7.48 12.11
CA GLN A 23 -9.36 -6.64 11.22
C GLN A 23 -9.56 -7.30 9.86
N SER A 24 -10.65 -6.91 9.20
CA SER A 24 -10.97 -7.29 7.84
C SER A 24 -9.67 -7.10 7.07
N GLN A 25 -9.10 -8.23 6.68
CA GLN A 25 -7.96 -8.27 5.79
C GLN A 25 -8.45 -7.58 4.53
N SER A 26 -8.17 -6.28 4.47
CA SER A 26 -8.43 -5.43 3.33
C SER A 26 -7.72 -6.10 2.17
N SER A 27 -8.49 -6.71 1.27
CA SER A 27 -8.00 -7.07 -0.06
C SER A 27 -7.27 -5.84 -0.58
N ALA A 28 -5.95 -5.92 -0.73
CA ALA A 28 -5.10 -4.77 -1.03
C ALA A 28 -5.69 -4.02 -2.23
N SER A 29 -6.32 -2.87 -1.96
CA SER A 29 -6.96 -2.07 -2.99
C SER A 29 -5.86 -1.46 -3.84
N VAL A 30 -5.95 -1.63 -5.15
CA VAL A 30 -4.97 -1.09 -6.08
C VAL A 30 -5.36 0.34 -6.42
N PHE A 31 -4.46 1.31 -6.20
CA PHE A 31 -4.70 2.69 -6.59
C PHE A 31 -4.80 2.79 -8.11
N THR A 32 -5.89 3.38 -8.59
CA THR A 32 -6.14 3.59 -10.02
C THR A 32 -6.64 5.02 -10.26
N VAL A 33 -6.40 5.52 -11.46
CA VAL A 33 -6.94 6.79 -11.93
C VAL A 33 -7.39 6.61 -13.37
N GLU A 34 -8.64 6.98 -13.66
CA GLU A 34 -9.14 6.96 -15.03
C GLU A 34 -8.53 8.11 -15.82
N THR A 35 -7.81 7.78 -16.89
CA THR A 35 -7.16 8.79 -17.73
C THR A 35 -6.82 8.27 -19.12
N LYS A 36 -6.83 9.18 -20.09
CA LYS A 36 -6.27 8.97 -21.44
C LYS A 36 -4.84 9.49 -21.57
N ASP A 37 -4.31 10.10 -20.52
CA ASP A 37 -2.97 10.66 -20.53
C ASP A 37 -1.90 9.56 -20.51
N ASP A 38 -1.05 9.56 -21.54
CA ASP A 38 -0.02 8.55 -21.72
C ASP A 38 1.12 8.65 -20.70
N LEU A 39 1.43 9.86 -20.22
CA LEU A 39 2.45 10.07 -19.19
C LEU A 39 1.99 9.41 -17.89
N VAL A 40 0.77 9.70 -17.46
CA VAL A 40 0.17 9.11 -16.25
C VAL A 40 0.01 7.61 -16.39
N ARG A 41 -0.57 7.12 -17.50
CA ARG A 41 -0.82 5.68 -17.70
C ARG A 41 0.47 4.86 -17.63
N LYS A 42 1.58 5.40 -18.13
CA LYS A 42 2.89 4.72 -18.12
C LYS A 42 3.62 4.88 -16.78
N ALA A 43 3.52 6.03 -16.12
CA ALA A 43 4.22 6.28 -14.86
C ALA A 43 3.54 5.61 -13.65
N LEU A 44 2.21 5.44 -13.69
CA LEU A 44 1.40 5.00 -12.55
C LEU A 44 1.92 3.73 -11.85
N PRO A 45 2.34 2.65 -12.54
CA PRO A 45 2.90 1.48 -11.86
C PRO A 45 4.15 1.81 -11.03
N ALA A 46 5.10 2.55 -11.59
CA ALA A 46 6.31 2.97 -10.88
C ALA A 46 5.99 3.95 -9.75
N THR A 47 5.04 4.87 -9.97
CA THR A 47 4.55 5.80 -8.93
C THR A 47 4.03 5.05 -7.72
N ARG A 48 3.21 4.01 -7.92
CA ARG A 48 2.67 3.18 -6.83
C ARG A 48 3.76 2.43 -6.06
N LEU A 49 4.80 1.97 -6.75
CA LEU A 49 5.96 1.35 -6.10
C LEU A 49 6.79 2.34 -5.27
N ALA A 50 6.96 3.57 -5.75
CA ALA A 50 7.69 4.62 -5.03
C ALA A 50 6.87 5.21 -3.87
N CYS A 51 5.55 5.19 -3.98
CA CYS A 51 4.59 5.83 -3.10
C CYS A 51 3.59 4.79 -2.56
N PRO A 52 4.04 3.85 -1.70
CA PRO A 52 3.27 2.66 -1.31
C PRO A 52 1.96 2.98 -0.60
N GLY A 53 1.84 4.15 0.03
CA GLY A 53 0.59 4.57 0.64
C GLY A 53 -0.55 4.83 -0.36
N LEU A 54 -0.25 4.99 -1.65
CA LEU A 54 -1.28 5.08 -2.67
C LEU A 54 -2.14 3.81 -2.68
N ASP A 55 -1.50 2.64 -2.73
CA ASP A 55 -2.23 1.37 -2.70
C ASP A 55 -2.81 1.10 -1.31
N ARG A 56 -2.06 1.39 -0.25
CA ARG A 56 -2.50 1.12 1.13
C ARG A 56 -3.84 1.80 1.46
N TYR A 57 -4.05 3.02 0.99
CA TYR A 57 -5.23 3.83 1.29
C TYR A 57 -6.15 4.04 0.07
N ALA A 58 -5.92 3.31 -1.03
CA ALA A 58 -6.57 3.56 -2.33
C ALA A 58 -8.10 3.65 -2.24
N SER A 59 -8.74 2.78 -1.45
CA SER A 59 -10.20 2.71 -1.31
C SER A 59 -10.80 3.87 -0.51
N GLN A 60 -9.98 4.77 0.02
CA GLN A 60 -10.41 5.88 0.89
C GLN A 60 -10.21 7.24 0.22
N PHE A 61 -9.69 7.24 -1.01
CA PHE A 61 -9.48 8.47 -1.74
C PHE A 61 -10.68 8.78 -2.63
N ASP A 62 -11.11 10.04 -2.59
CA ASP A 62 -12.19 10.55 -3.43
C ASP A 62 -11.66 11.49 -4.50
N ASN A 63 -12.50 11.77 -5.52
CA ASN A 63 -12.21 12.74 -6.57
C ASN A 63 -10.86 12.53 -7.28
N VAL A 64 -10.43 11.27 -7.41
CA VAL A 64 -9.17 10.89 -8.05
C VAL A 64 -9.21 11.26 -9.54
N ARG A 65 -8.28 12.11 -9.98
CA ARG A 65 -8.25 12.65 -11.34
C ARG A 65 -6.85 13.07 -11.78
N VAL A 66 -6.70 13.35 -13.07
CA VAL A 66 -5.49 13.96 -13.64
C VAL A 66 -5.75 15.44 -13.88
N GLU A 67 -4.85 16.28 -13.39
CA GLU A 67 -4.83 17.71 -13.68
C GLU A 67 -3.58 18.09 -14.49
N LYS A 68 -3.74 19.03 -15.41
CA LYS A 68 -2.66 19.60 -16.22
C LYS A 68 -2.67 21.10 -16.04
N HIS A 69 -1.80 21.58 -15.16
CA HIS A 69 -1.55 23.00 -14.99
C HIS A 69 -0.13 23.30 -15.47
N PHE A 70 0.81 23.51 -14.55
CA PHE A 70 2.23 23.67 -14.86
C PHE A 70 2.94 22.33 -15.07
N ARG A 71 2.46 21.29 -14.37
CA ARG A 71 2.90 19.90 -14.49
C ARG A 71 1.67 19.00 -14.56
N THR A 72 1.88 17.77 -15.03
CA THR A 72 0.86 16.72 -15.00
C THR A 72 0.83 16.10 -13.61
N SER A 73 -0.31 16.16 -12.95
CA SER A 73 -0.46 15.70 -11.56
C SER A 73 -1.63 14.74 -11.41
N ILE A 74 -1.44 13.69 -10.63
CA ILE A 74 -2.54 12.89 -10.10
C ILE A 74 -3.02 13.58 -8.82
N VAL A 75 -4.30 13.91 -8.78
CA VAL A 75 -4.93 14.63 -7.67
C VAL A 75 -5.99 13.74 -7.03
N PHE A 76 -5.98 13.66 -5.71
CA PHE A 76 -6.99 12.93 -4.95
C PHE A 76 -7.28 13.64 -3.62
N HIS A 77 -8.51 13.47 -3.15
CA HIS A 77 -8.99 13.99 -1.87
C HIS A 77 -8.94 12.89 -0.81
N ILE A 78 -8.56 13.27 0.41
CA ILE A 78 -8.62 12.41 1.59
C ILE A 78 -9.75 12.93 2.49
N PRO A 79 -10.88 12.22 2.61
CA PRO A 79 -11.98 12.60 3.49
C PRO A 79 -11.54 12.73 4.96
N GLU A 80 -12.25 13.56 5.73
CA GLU A 80 -11.97 13.74 7.15
C GLU A 80 -12.17 12.46 7.98
N ASP A 81 -13.09 11.59 7.55
CA ASP A 81 -13.42 10.32 8.19
C ASP A 81 -12.63 9.11 7.65
N SER A 82 -11.59 9.37 6.85
CA SER A 82 -10.68 8.31 6.38
C SER A 82 -9.94 7.63 7.54
N THR A 83 -9.54 6.37 7.33
CA THR A 83 -8.68 5.62 8.26
C THR A 83 -7.18 5.91 8.07
N VAL A 84 -6.83 6.94 7.30
CA VAL A 84 -5.46 7.44 7.23
C VAL A 84 -5.05 7.91 8.62
N PRO A 85 -3.85 7.57 9.13
CA PRO A 85 -3.44 7.95 10.47
C PRO A 85 -3.61 9.45 10.74
N GLU A 86 -4.32 9.80 11.81
CA GLU A 86 -4.58 11.20 12.20
C GLU A 86 -3.27 11.98 12.39
N SER A 87 -2.21 11.30 12.83
CA SER A 87 -0.87 11.88 12.97
C SER A 87 -0.29 12.42 11.66
N TYR A 88 -0.75 11.94 10.50
CA TYR A 88 -0.36 12.48 9.20
C TYR A 88 -1.06 13.81 8.89
N LYS A 89 -2.14 14.15 9.60
CA LYS A 89 -2.94 15.38 9.40
C LYS A 89 -3.44 15.53 7.96
N ALA A 90 -3.83 14.41 7.36
CA ALA A 90 -4.20 14.33 5.94
C ALA A 90 -5.71 14.42 5.69
N GLY A 91 -6.55 14.20 6.72
CA GLY A 91 -7.99 14.35 6.60
C GLY A 91 -8.39 15.75 6.11
N GLY A 92 -9.31 15.79 5.16
CA GLY A 92 -9.77 17.01 4.48
C GLY A 92 -8.79 17.58 3.44
N GLN A 93 -7.64 16.96 3.20
CA GLN A 93 -6.63 17.50 2.29
C GLN A 93 -6.80 17.00 0.85
N ASN A 94 -6.49 17.87 -0.11
CA ASN A 94 -6.19 17.48 -1.49
C ASN A 94 -4.69 17.25 -1.65
N CYS A 95 -4.34 16.07 -2.16
CA CYS A 95 -2.98 15.64 -2.44
C CYS A 95 -2.69 15.66 -3.94
N PHE A 96 -1.47 16.09 -4.25
CA PHE A 96 -0.96 16.26 -5.61
C PHE A 96 0.31 15.43 -5.73
N VAL A 97 0.31 14.47 -6.66
CA VAL A 97 1.47 13.70 -7.05
C VAL A 97 1.84 14.14 -8.46
N GLU A 98 2.81 15.05 -8.56
CA GLU A 98 3.26 15.56 -9.85
C GLU A 98 4.22 14.56 -10.48
N ILE A 99 4.10 14.34 -11.79
CA ILE A 99 4.96 13.44 -12.55
C ILE A 99 5.88 14.29 -13.41
N GLU A 100 7.19 14.06 -13.37
CA GLU A 100 8.14 14.69 -14.29
C GLU A 100 7.91 14.21 -15.73
N ASP A 101 8.09 15.09 -16.72
CA ASP A 101 7.74 14.82 -18.12
C ASP A 101 8.46 13.60 -18.71
N ASP A 102 9.65 13.29 -18.21
CA ASP A 102 10.46 12.13 -18.63
C ASP A 102 10.11 10.83 -17.87
N ARG A 103 9.20 10.90 -16.89
CA ARG A 103 8.81 9.80 -15.98
C ARG A 103 9.94 9.33 -15.06
N SER A 104 10.99 10.12 -14.87
CA SER A 104 12.11 9.75 -14.00
C SER A 104 11.79 9.90 -12.52
N ALA A 105 10.83 10.77 -12.16
CA ALA A 105 10.48 11.01 -10.77
C ALA A 105 9.02 11.48 -10.60
N ILE A 106 8.54 11.37 -9.36
CA ILE A 106 7.38 12.10 -8.87
C ILE A 106 7.77 13.12 -7.80
N VAL A 107 6.93 14.13 -7.66
CA VAL A 107 7.09 15.21 -6.68
C VAL A 107 5.83 15.34 -5.82
N VAL A 108 6.02 15.43 -4.50
CA VAL A 108 4.95 15.64 -3.51
C VAL A 108 5.37 16.74 -2.54
N GLU A 109 4.60 17.83 -2.49
CA GLU A 109 4.99 19.02 -1.73
C GLU A 109 4.42 19.05 -0.31
N LYS A 110 3.11 18.82 -0.17
CA LYS A 110 2.40 18.94 1.11
C LYS A 110 2.85 17.88 2.10
N LEU A 111 3.14 18.29 3.34
CA LEU A 111 3.61 17.41 4.43
C LEU A 111 2.70 16.20 4.64
N ALA A 112 1.40 16.44 4.79
CA ALA A 112 0.42 15.38 5.00
C ALA A 112 0.41 14.35 3.85
N CYS A 113 0.51 14.83 2.61
CA CYS A 113 0.54 13.97 1.42
C CYS A 113 1.84 13.18 1.29
N LYS A 114 2.97 13.73 1.74
CA LYS A 114 4.24 12.98 1.84
C LYS A 114 4.11 11.85 2.86
N SER A 115 3.49 12.10 4.01
CA SER A 115 3.25 11.08 5.03
C SER A 115 2.33 9.97 4.55
N VAL A 116 1.27 10.32 3.82
CA VAL A 116 0.41 9.35 3.13
C VAL A 116 1.22 8.58 2.11
N CYS A 117 1.90 9.26 1.20
CA CYS A 117 2.66 8.65 0.11
C CYS A 117 3.67 7.60 0.59
N LEU A 118 4.46 7.96 1.60
CA LEU A 118 5.49 7.11 2.15
C LEU A 118 4.99 6.22 3.30
N ASP A 119 3.72 6.33 3.67
CA ASP A 119 3.08 5.57 4.75
C ASP A 119 3.90 5.66 6.06
N LYS A 120 4.31 6.89 6.41
CA LYS A 120 5.11 7.16 7.61
C LYS A 120 4.95 8.59 8.10
N LEU A 121 5.09 8.77 9.42
CA LEU A 121 5.01 10.08 10.04
C LEU A 121 6.26 10.94 9.75
N ASN A 122 7.45 10.34 9.84
CA ASN A 122 8.70 11.06 9.64
C ASN A 122 9.05 11.15 8.15
N VAL A 123 8.83 12.32 7.57
CA VAL A 123 9.06 12.64 6.17
C VAL A 123 9.94 13.89 6.06
N PRO A 124 10.74 14.05 4.99
CA PRO A 124 11.60 15.21 4.84
C PRO A 124 10.78 16.51 4.76
N ASP A 125 11.35 17.59 5.28
CA ASP A 125 10.85 18.94 5.07
C ASP A 125 11.02 19.37 3.60
N GLY A 126 10.28 20.39 3.17
CA GLY A 126 10.32 20.88 1.79
C GLY A 126 9.72 19.91 0.77
N GLN A 127 10.27 19.87 -0.43
CA GLN A 127 9.75 19.06 -1.52
C GLN A 127 10.27 17.61 -1.42
N LEU A 128 9.37 16.62 -1.52
CA LEU A 128 9.75 15.22 -1.67
C LEU A 128 9.81 14.88 -3.15
N LYS A 129 11.00 14.51 -3.64
CA LYS A 129 11.21 13.96 -4.97
C LYS A 129 11.56 12.48 -4.84
N LEU A 130 10.80 11.61 -5.50
CA LEU A 130 11.03 10.15 -5.50
C LEU A 130 11.34 9.70 -6.92
N GLU A 131 12.48 9.05 -7.11
CA GLU A 131 12.84 8.46 -8.39
C GLU A 131 11.91 7.28 -8.70
N LEU A 132 11.49 7.18 -9.95
CA LEU A 132 10.63 6.13 -10.44
C LEU A 132 11.49 5.01 -11.03
N ALA A 133 11.15 3.78 -10.65
CA ALA A 133 11.75 2.59 -11.22
C ALA A 133 11.52 2.56 -12.74
N SER A 134 12.52 2.12 -13.49
CA SER A 134 12.40 1.89 -14.93
C SER A 134 11.34 0.84 -15.25
N ASP A 135 10.74 0.89 -16.44
CA ASP A 135 9.74 -0.08 -16.90
C ASP A 135 10.22 -1.55 -16.74
N ASP A 136 11.51 -1.82 -16.96
CA ASP A 136 12.10 -3.15 -16.81
C ASP A 136 12.27 -3.57 -15.34
N GLU A 137 12.49 -2.62 -14.44
CA GLU A 137 12.52 -2.89 -13.00
C GLU A 137 11.12 -3.11 -12.45
N VAL A 138 10.14 -2.31 -12.86
CA VAL A 138 8.72 -2.50 -12.49
C VAL A 138 8.29 -3.92 -12.87
N LYS A 139 8.49 -4.32 -14.13
CA LYS A 139 8.17 -5.68 -14.60
C LYS A 139 8.88 -6.75 -13.78
N ARG A 140 10.19 -6.59 -13.52
CA ARG A 140 10.94 -7.55 -12.70
C ARG A 140 10.34 -7.70 -11.30
N ARG A 141 9.94 -6.60 -10.66
CA ARG A 141 9.33 -6.64 -9.31
C ARG A 141 7.94 -7.26 -9.32
N GLU A 142 7.14 -7.00 -10.34
CA GLU A 142 5.84 -7.68 -10.56
C GLU A 142 6.01 -9.19 -10.76
N CYS A 143 7.08 -9.62 -11.43
CA CYS A 143 7.36 -11.05 -11.64
C CYS A 143 7.94 -11.77 -10.40
N LEU A 144 8.44 -11.03 -9.40
CA LEU A 144 9.06 -11.62 -8.20
C LEU A 144 8.05 -11.98 -7.09
N THR A 145 6.79 -11.54 -7.20
CA THR A 145 5.72 -11.85 -6.24
C THR A 145 4.84 -13.00 -6.76
N SER A 146 5.38 -14.22 -6.81
CA SER A 146 4.63 -15.38 -7.36
C SER A 146 4.08 -16.35 -6.33
N TYR A 147 4.15 -16.04 -5.03
CA TYR A 147 3.70 -16.97 -3.99
C TYR A 147 2.79 -16.27 -2.99
N ASP A 148 1.59 -16.82 -2.82
CA ASP A 148 0.68 -16.48 -1.74
C ASP A 148 0.63 -17.62 -0.72
N TYR A 149 0.57 -17.29 0.56
CA TYR A 149 0.52 -18.26 1.65
C TYR A 149 -0.90 -18.31 2.20
N ASP A 150 -1.58 -19.44 2.02
CA ASP A 150 -2.90 -19.66 2.62
C ASP A 150 -2.73 -20.11 4.09
N PRO A 151 -3.14 -19.29 5.08
CA PRO A 151 -3.02 -19.64 6.49
C PRO A 151 -4.00 -20.74 6.93
N ALA A 152 -5.09 -20.95 6.21
CA ALA A 152 -6.09 -21.96 6.51
C ALA A 152 -5.63 -23.36 6.07
N THR A 153 -4.98 -23.45 4.91
CA THR A 153 -4.45 -24.73 4.38
C THR A 153 -2.95 -24.92 4.61
N LYS A 154 -2.26 -23.92 5.16
CA LYS A 154 -0.80 -23.90 5.34
C LYS A 154 -0.03 -24.23 4.06
N THR A 155 -0.59 -23.84 2.92
CA THR A 155 -0.05 -24.18 1.61
C THR A 155 0.34 -22.90 0.89
N THR A 156 1.53 -22.91 0.28
CA THR A 156 1.96 -21.85 -0.62
C THR A 156 1.44 -22.18 -2.01
N PHE A 157 0.69 -21.27 -2.63
CA PHE A 157 0.22 -21.43 -4.01
C PHE A 157 0.86 -20.41 -4.93
N GLU A 158 1.12 -20.84 -6.16
CA GLU A 158 1.72 -20.00 -7.19
C GLU A 158 0.63 -19.08 -7.78
N LEU A 159 0.82 -17.77 -7.67
CA LEU A 159 -0.11 -16.81 -8.28
C LEU A 159 0.07 -16.83 -9.80
N PRO A 160 -1.03 -16.68 -10.58
CA PRO A 160 -0.93 -16.56 -12.02
C PRO A 160 0.01 -15.42 -12.39
N GLN A 161 1.18 -15.74 -12.95
CA GLN A 161 2.15 -14.74 -13.34
C GLN A 161 1.58 -13.87 -14.48
N PRO A 162 1.83 -12.55 -14.47
CA PRO A 162 1.52 -11.71 -15.62
C PRO A 162 2.10 -12.29 -16.91
N ALA A 163 1.39 -12.18 -18.03
CA ALA A 163 1.81 -12.79 -19.30
C ALA A 163 3.22 -12.32 -19.77
N HIS A 164 3.68 -11.17 -19.29
CA HIS A 164 5.02 -10.63 -19.58
C HIS A 164 6.14 -11.27 -18.74
N CYS A 165 5.81 -12.02 -17.67
CA CYS A 165 6.76 -12.73 -16.80
C CYS A 165 7.13 -14.12 -17.31
N ALA A 166 6.36 -14.67 -18.26
CA ALA A 166 6.63 -15.96 -18.87
C ALA A 166 7.78 -15.84 -19.89
N LYS A 167 9.02 -15.67 -19.42
CA LYS A 167 10.29 -15.94 -20.15
C LYS A 167 11.51 -15.60 -19.27
N SER A 168 11.96 -16.54 -18.45
CA SER A 168 13.39 -16.78 -18.21
C SER A 168 13.59 -18.11 -17.48
N SER A 169 13.41 -19.21 -18.19
CA SER A 169 13.88 -20.52 -17.73
C SER A 169 14.74 -21.17 -18.81
N THR A 170 15.78 -20.48 -19.27
CA THR A 170 16.95 -21.16 -19.84
C THR A 170 17.92 -21.45 -18.71
N GLY A 171 17.56 -22.44 -17.89
CA GLY A 171 18.51 -23.16 -17.07
C GLY A 171 19.33 -24.07 -17.98
N THR A 172 20.51 -23.61 -18.39
CA THR A 172 21.52 -24.43 -19.06
C THR A 172 22.05 -25.44 -18.04
N ASN A 173 21.46 -26.63 -17.98
CA ASN A 173 22.13 -27.80 -17.41
C ASN A 173 23.09 -28.35 -18.45
N ASN A 174 24.37 -28.02 -18.32
CA ASN A 174 25.44 -28.81 -18.94
C ASN A 174 25.97 -29.76 -17.87
N GLY A 175 25.58 -31.04 -18.00
CA GLY A 175 26.32 -32.16 -17.43
C GLY A 175 27.48 -32.57 -18.34
#